data_AF-K5WAU0-F1
#
_entry.id   AF-K5WAU0-F1
#
_cell.length_a   1.000
_cell.length_b   1.000
_cell.length_c   1.000
_cell.angle_alpha   90.00
_cell.angle_beta   90.00
_cell.angle_gamma   90.00
#
_symmetry.space_group_name_H-M   'P 1'
#
loop_
_entity.id
_entity.type
_entity.pdbx_description
1 polymer ?
#
loop_
_entity_poly.entity_id
_entity_poly.type
_entity_poly.pdbx_seq_one_letter_code
_entity_poly.pdbx_strand_id
1 'polypeptide(L)'
;MGLAAYNHPAVENLAHTRKEATRRQRIEAEQRRRDELRDGYAKLKDALPVSNQKSSKVSLLERATNHIMLLEKTNQDLKARINALEQEMARLRGINEKISLGSTDLVPSVFEGKTLAATDASALTPPASAHVKLQLSTPERPSSAVPSEHEQL
;
A
#
# COMPACT_ATOMS: atom_id res chain seq x y z
N MET A 1 -61.10 28.93 -50.31
CA MET A 1 -59.63 28.90 -50.33
C MET A 1 -59.16 28.25 -49.03
N GLY A 2 -58.83 26.95 -49.08
CA GLY A 2 -58.42 26.18 -47.90
C GLY A 2 -56.91 26.01 -47.86
N LEU A 3 -56.28 26.46 -46.78
CA LEU A 3 -54.95 26.05 -46.37
C LEU A 3 -55.11 25.14 -45.16
N ALA A 4 -55.39 23.86 -45.41
CA ALA A 4 -55.28 22.84 -44.38
C ALA A 4 -53.79 22.69 -44.05
N ALA A 5 -53.39 23.14 -42.86
CA ALA A 5 -52.08 22.89 -42.30
C ALA A 5 -51.88 21.37 -42.19
N TYR A 6 -51.19 20.79 -43.17
CA TYR A 6 -50.73 19.42 -43.16
C TYR A 6 -49.64 19.33 -42.08
N ASN A 7 -50.03 19.13 -40.82
CA ASN A 7 -49.09 18.76 -39.78
C ASN A 7 -48.54 17.38 -40.15
N HIS A 8 -47.30 17.39 -40.63
CA HIS A 8 -46.69 16.26 -41.31
C HIS A 8 -46.16 15.27 -40.26
N PRO A 9 -46.74 14.05 -40.15
CA PRO A 9 -46.38 13.08 -39.10
C PRO A 9 -44.92 12.62 -39.14
N ALA A 10 -44.22 12.82 -40.26
CA ALA A 10 -42.79 12.55 -40.34
C ALA A 10 -41.93 13.55 -39.55
N VAL A 11 -42.38 14.80 -39.38
CA VAL A 11 -41.63 15.83 -38.63
C VAL A 11 -41.72 15.57 -37.12
N GLU A 12 -42.89 15.15 -36.63
CA GLU A 12 -43.07 14.72 -35.25
C GLU A 12 -42.22 13.47 -34.95
N ASN A 13 -42.24 12.46 -35.83
CA ASN A 13 -41.41 11.27 -35.69
C ASN A 13 -39.90 11.60 -35.71
N LEU A 14 -39.45 12.54 -36.54
CA LEU A 14 -38.05 13.01 -36.53
C LEU A 14 -37.69 13.73 -35.22
N ALA A 15 -38.59 14.59 -34.72
CA ALA A 15 -38.38 15.30 -33.46
C ALA A 15 -38.32 14.33 -32.26
N HIS A 16 -39.19 13.31 -32.24
CA HIS A 16 -39.15 12.23 -31.25
C HIS A 16 -37.87 11.40 -31.36
N THR A 17 -37.45 11.05 -32.57
CA THR A 17 -36.20 10.30 -32.83
C THR A 17 -34.97 11.08 -32.38
N ARG A 18 -34.92 12.40 -32.65
CA ARG A 18 -33.83 13.28 -32.17
C ARG A 18 -33.81 13.40 -30.65
N LYS A 19 -34.97 13.59 -30.01
CA LYS A 19 -35.07 13.64 -28.53
C LYS A 19 -34.65 12.32 -27.90
N GLU A 20 -35.06 11.19 -28.48
CA GLU A 20 -34.68 9.86 -28.00
C GLU A 20 -33.19 9.56 -28.22
N ALA A 21 -32.60 10.02 -29.33
CA ALA A 21 -31.16 9.94 -29.58
C ALA A 21 -30.36 10.69 -28.50
N THR A 22 -30.74 11.93 -28.17
CA THR A 22 -30.10 12.71 -27.10
C THR A 22 -30.28 12.05 -25.74
N ARG A 23 -31.47 11.50 -25.45
CA ARG A 23 -31.73 10.77 -24.20
C ARG A 23 -30.82 9.54 -24.08
N ARG A 24 -30.67 8.74 -25.14
CA ARG A 24 -29.79 7.57 -25.17
C ARG A 24 -28.33 7.95 -24.99
N GLN A 25 -27.85 8.97 -25.70
CA GLN A 25 -26.48 9.49 -25.53
C GLN A 25 -26.22 9.92 -24.08
N ARG A 26 -27.19 10.60 -23.44
CA ARG A 26 -27.07 11.00 -22.04
C ARG A 26 -27.01 9.80 -21.09
N ILE A 27 -27.80 8.76 -21.33
CA ILE A 27 -27.77 7.52 -20.54
C ILE A 27 -26.42 6.81 -20.71
N GLU A 28 -25.94 6.68 -21.95
CA GLU A 28 -24.67 6.02 -22.24
C GLU A 28 -23.48 6.77 -21.63
N ALA A 29 -23.46 8.10 -21.74
CA ALA A 29 -22.42 8.93 -21.13
C ALA A 29 -22.40 8.80 -19.59
N GLU A 30 -23.56 8.79 -18.94
CA GLU A 30 -23.65 8.60 -17.49
C GLU A 30 -23.25 7.19 -17.07
N GLN A 31 -23.58 6.16 -17.87
CA GLN A 31 -23.15 4.80 -17.59
C GLN A 31 -21.63 4.68 -17.66
N ARG A 32 -20.99 5.23 -18.71
CA ARG A 32 -19.53 5.28 -18.83
C ARG A 32 -18.89 5.95 -17.60
N ARG A 33 -19.43 7.09 -17.17
CA ARG A 33 -18.99 7.78 -15.94
C ARG A 33 -19.12 6.90 -14.70
N ARG A 34 -20.19 6.11 -14.58
CA ARG A 34 -20.40 5.20 -13.44
C ARG A 34 -19.42 4.03 -13.46
N ASP A 35 -19.09 3.51 -14.64
CA ASP A 35 -18.12 2.43 -14.80
C ASP A 35 -16.71 2.89 -14.44
N GLU A 36 -16.28 4.06 -14.95
CA GLU A 36 -15.02 4.70 -14.55
C GLU A 36 -14.94 4.93 -13.04
N LEU A 37 -16.05 5.34 -12.41
CA LEU A 37 -16.11 5.52 -10.97
C LEU A 37 -15.98 4.19 -10.21
N ARG A 38 -16.61 3.11 -10.69
CA ARG A 38 -16.48 1.77 -10.10
C ARG A 38 -15.03 1.30 -10.15
N ASP A 39 -14.37 1.48 -11.29
CA ASP A 39 -12.96 1.13 -11.46
C ASP A 39 -12.06 1.96 -10.54
N GLY A 40 -12.38 3.25 -10.37
CA GLY A 40 -11.70 4.13 -9.40
C GLY A 40 -11.81 3.61 -7.96
N TYR A 41 -13.00 3.16 -7.54
CA TYR A 41 -13.17 2.56 -6.21
C TYR A 41 -12.47 1.20 -6.05
N ALA A 42 -12.39 0.39 -7.12
CA ALA A 42 -11.64 -0.86 -7.10
C ALA A 42 -10.15 -0.60 -6.88
N LYS A 43 -9.55 0.31 -7.69
CA LYS A 43 -8.16 0.74 -7.52
C LYS A 43 -7.89 1.33 -6.15
N LEU A 44 -8.82 2.14 -5.62
CA LEU A 44 -8.70 2.70 -4.27
C LEU A 44 -8.65 1.59 -3.23
N LYS A 45 -9.53 0.59 -3.32
CA LYS A 45 -9.54 -0.54 -2.38
C LYS A 45 -8.22 -1.30 -2.38
N ASP A 46 -7.63 -1.51 -3.55
CA ASP A 46 -6.38 -2.25 -3.71
C ASP A 46 -5.15 -1.47 -3.20
N ALA A 47 -5.20 -0.14 -3.22
CA ALA A 47 -4.13 0.72 -2.71
C ALA A 47 -4.14 0.88 -1.17
N LEU A 48 -5.20 0.45 -0.50
CA LEU A 48 -5.34 0.56 0.95
C LEU A 48 -4.86 -0.71 1.67
N PRO A 49 -4.42 -0.60 2.94
CA PRO A 49 -4.11 -1.77 3.76
C PRO A 49 -5.28 -2.74 3.80
N VAL A 50 -5.00 -4.03 3.58
CA VAL A 50 -6.03 -5.07 3.46
C VAL A 50 -6.94 -5.08 4.68
N SER A 51 -8.25 -5.14 4.45
CA SER A 51 -9.27 -5.21 5.50
C SER A 51 -10.25 -6.33 5.18
N ASN A 52 -10.62 -7.09 6.21
CA ASN A 52 -11.64 -8.13 6.16
C ASN A 52 -13.07 -7.58 6.25
N GLN A 53 -13.25 -6.26 6.43
CA GLN A 53 -14.56 -5.63 6.48
C GLN A 53 -15.12 -5.40 5.08
N LYS A 54 -16.45 -5.53 4.93
CA LYS A 54 -17.14 -5.20 3.67
C LYS A 54 -16.89 -3.74 3.32
N SER A 55 -16.25 -3.52 2.17
CA SER A 55 -15.92 -2.20 1.68
C SER A 55 -17.17 -1.53 1.07
N SER A 56 -17.76 -0.59 1.81
CA SER A 56 -18.74 0.36 1.26
C SER A 56 -18.02 1.60 0.70
N LYS A 57 -18.67 2.36 -0.20
CA LYS A 57 -18.10 3.62 -0.74
C LYS A 57 -17.67 4.56 0.38
N VAL A 58 -18.52 4.75 1.40
CA VAL A 58 -18.22 5.61 2.55
C VAL A 58 -17.00 5.08 3.32
N SER A 59 -17.01 3.79 3.68
CA SER A 59 -15.89 3.21 4.44
C SER A 59 -14.56 3.22 3.67
N LEU A 60 -14.57 3.12 2.34
CA LEU A 60 -13.36 3.22 1.53
C LEU A 60 -12.80 4.64 1.55
N LEU A 61 -13.66 5.64 1.44
CA LEU A 61 -13.25 7.05 1.51
C LEU A 61 -12.68 7.39 2.89
N GLU A 62 -13.35 6.98 3.97
CA GLU A 62 -12.85 7.20 5.34
C GLU A 62 -11.50 6.52 5.57
N ARG A 63 -11.37 5.25 5.17
CA ARG A 63 -10.09 4.51 5.27
C ARG A 63 -8.99 5.17 4.43
N ALA A 64 -9.32 5.67 3.24
CA ALA A 64 -8.36 6.38 2.41
C ALA A 64 -7.88 7.66 3.06
N THR A 65 -8.79 8.49 3.57
CA THR A 65 -8.44 9.72 4.29
C THR A 65 -7.54 9.42 5.49
N ASN A 66 -7.89 8.42 6.30
CA ASN A 66 -7.07 8.01 7.44
C ASN A 66 -5.69 7.48 7.03
N HIS A 67 -5.61 6.70 5.95
CA HIS A 67 -4.36 6.16 5.46
C HIS A 67 -3.44 7.26 4.91
N ILE A 68 -4.00 8.24 4.21
CA ILE A 68 -3.24 9.42 3.74
C ILE A 68 -2.65 10.17 4.93
N MET A 69 -3.45 10.51 5.94
CA MET A 69 -2.96 11.21 7.15
C MET A 69 -1.87 10.42 7.87
N LEU A 70 -2.00 9.09 7.95
CA LEU A 70 -0.97 8.22 8.53
C LEU A 70 0.33 8.24 7.70
N LEU A 71 0.23 8.12 6.37
CA LEU A 71 1.38 8.18 5.48
C LEU A 71 2.08 9.53 5.55
N GLU A 72 1.34 10.63 5.65
CA GLU A 72 1.90 11.97 5.81
C GLU A 72 2.68 12.10 7.12
N LYS A 73 2.09 11.67 8.24
CA LYS A 73 2.76 11.69 9.55
C LYS A 73 4.01 10.82 9.55
N THR A 74 3.91 9.58 9.07
CA THR A 74 5.06 8.66 9.03
C THR A 74 6.17 9.17 8.12
N ASN A 75 5.83 9.81 6.99
CA ASN A 75 6.82 10.44 6.11
C ASN A 75 7.52 11.63 6.80
N GLN A 76 6.79 12.46 7.54
CA GLN A 76 7.37 13.54 8.34
C GLN A 76 8.32 12.99 9.43
N ASP A 77 7.90 11.97 10.18
CA ASP A 77 8.70 11.34 11.23
C ASP A 77 10.00 10.73 10.65
N LEU A 78 9.90 10.03 9.51
CA LEU A 78 11.05 9.44 8.83
C LEU A 78 12.02 10.52 8.34
N LYS A 79 11.53 11.61 7.75
CA LYS A 79 12.36 12.75 7.34
C LYS A 79 13.09 13.39 8.52
N ALA A 80 12.40 13.59 9.65
CA ALA A 80 13.01 14.12 10.87
C ALA A 80 14.13 13.19 11.38
N ARG A 81 13.89 11.87 11.36
CA ARG A 81 14.90 10.88 11.76
C ARG A 81 16.12 10.86 10.83
N ILE A 82 15.91 10.97 9.52
CA ILE A 82 17.00 11.09 8.53
C ILE A 82 17.84 12.32 8.84
N ASN A 83 17.21 13.48 9.01
CA ASN A 83 17.91 14.74 9.30
C ASN A 83 18.72 14.64 10.61
N ALA A 84 18.14 14.08 11.68
CA ALA A 84 18.86 13.87 12.93
C ALA A 84 20.10 12.97 12.76
N LEU A 85 20.00 11.90 11.98
CA LEU A 85 21.12 11.02 11.68
C LEU A 85 22.19 11.70 10.80
N GLU A 86 21.77 12.52 9.84
CA GLU A 86 22.68 13.31 9.00
C GLU A 86 23.46 14.34 9.83
N GLN A 87 22.80 15.02 10.76
CA GLN A 87 23.45 15.95 11.70
C GLN A 87 24.48 15.23 12.58
N GLU A 88 24.13 14.06 13.11
CA GLU A 88 25.05 13.29 13.95
C GLU A 88 26.25 12.78 13.15
N MET A 89 26.02 12.31 11.92
CA MET A 89 27.10 11.95 10.99
C MET A 89 28.03 13.14 10.71
N ALA A 90 27.48 14.32 10.46
CA ALA A 90 28.28 15.53 10.25
C ALA A 90 29.09 15.91 11.50
N ARG A 91 28.48 15.82 12.69
CA ARG A 91 29.15 16.07 13.97
C ARG A 91 30.31 15.11 14.21
N LEU A 92 30.07 13.80 14.02
CA LEU A 92 31.08 12.76 14.19
C LEU A 92 32.24 12.93 13.20
N ARG A 93 31.95 13.29 11.94
CA ARG A 93 32.98 13.61 10.94
C ARG A 93 33.83 14.80 11.35
N GLY A 94 33.21 15.90 11.79
CA GLY A 94 33.94 17.09 12.26
C GLY A 94 34.78 16.83 13.50
N ILE A 95 34.32 15.97 14.42
CA ILE A 95 35.13 15.55 15.58
C ILE A 95 36.30 14.67 15.13
N ASN A 96 36.06 13.71 14.23
CA ASN A 96 37.10 12.83 13.71
C ASN A 96 38.20 13.65 13.02
N GLU A 97 37.84 14.62 12.17
CA GLU A 97 38.79 15.53 11.53
C GLU A 97 39.62 16.32 12.55
N LYS A 98 38.98 16.88 13.59
CA LYS A 98 39.70 17.58 14.68
C LYS A 98 40.65 16.68 15.45
N ILE A 99 40.28 15.42 15.70
CA ILE A 99 41.15 14.45 16.36
C ILE A 99 42.32 14.09 15.45
N SER A 100 42.07 13.76 14.18
CA SER A 100 43.11 13.43 13.21
C SER A 100 44.11 14.57 12.97
N LEU A 101 43.64 15.83 12.94
CA LEU A 101 44.51 17.00 12.77
C LEU A 101 45.17 17.48 14.07
N GLY A 102 44.53 17.28 15.23
CA GLY A 102 45.08 17.66 16.54
C GLY A 102 46.07 16.65 17.15
N SER A 103 46.19 15.45 16.55
CA SER A 103 47.09 14.39 17.03
C SER A 103 48.50 14.45 16.40
N THR A 104 48.76 15.38 15.47
CA THR A 104 50.07 15.50 14.81
C THR A 104 51.06 16.41 15.54
N ASP A 105 50.64 17.17 16.56
CA ASP A 105 51.53 18.04 17.34
C ASP A 105 52.10 17.40 18.62
N LEU A 106 51.91 16.08 18.82
CA LEU A 106 52.46 15.35 19.96
C LEU A 106 53.14 14.03 19.54
N VAL A 107 54.44 14.05 19.26
CA VAL A 107 55.29 12.84 19.28
C VAL A 107 56.75 13.22 19.60
N PRO A 108 57.58 12.40 20.30
CA PRO A 108 57.39 10.98 20.56
C PRO A 108 57.76 10.46 21.98
N SER A 109 57.32 9.23 22.28
CA SER A 109 58.05 8.19 23.05
C SER A 109 57.25 7.56 24.20
N VAL A 110 57.49 6.25 24.34
CA VAL A 110 57.03 5.32 25.39
C VAL A 110 55.60 4.78 25.25
N PHE A 111 55.40 3.85 24.31
CA PHE A 111 54.54 2.70 24.59
C PHE A 111 55.39 1.43 24.49
N GLU A 112 55.83 1.01 25.66
CA GLU A 112 56.67 -0.15 25.92
C GLU A 112 55.91 -1.44 25.57
N GLY A 113 56.62 -2.37 24.93
CA GLY A 113 56.07 -3.54 24.27
C GLY A 113 55.16 -4.40 25.15
N LYS A 114 53.88 -4.51 24.75
CA LYS A 114 53.08 -5.68 25.04
C LYS A 114 53.12 -6.58 23.81
N THR A 115 53.89 -7.65 23.93
CA THR A 115 54.01 -8.73 22.98
C THR A 115 52.63 -9.21 22.51
N LEU A 116 52.43 -9.22 21.20
CA LEU A 116 51.35 -9.94 20.55
C LEU A 116 51.61 -11.45 20.75
N ALA A 117 51.21 -11.99 21.88
CA ALA A 117 51.07 -13.43 22.05
C ALA A 117 49.90 -13.86 21.17
N ALA A 118 50.25 -14.48 20.04
CA ALA A 118 49.36 -15.25 19.20
C ALA A 118 48.67 -16.33 20.05
N THR A 119 47.47 -16.04 20.54
CA THR A 119 46.54 -17.06 21.00
C THR A 119 45.74 -17.50 19.78
N ASP A 120 46.28 -18.53 19.15
CA ASP A 120 45.60 -19.69 18.63
C ASP A 120 44.16 -19.51 18.14
N ALA A 121 44.02 -19.63 16.82
CA ALA A 121 42.75 -19.77 16.13
C ALA A 121 42.08 -21.08 16.54
N SER A 122 41.18 -21.03 17.52
CA SER A 122 40.23 -22.10 17.79
C SER A 122 38.80 -21.61 17.69
N ALA A 123 38.17 -22.06 16.60
CA ALA A 123 36.77 -22.41 16.50
C ALA A 123 35.73 -21.30 16.76
N LEU A 124 35.40 -20.62 15.67
CA LEU A 124 34.04 -20.18 15.40
C LEU A 124 33.09 -21.39 15.45
N THR A 125 32.31 -21.53 16.52
CA THR A 125 31.05 -22.29 16.51
C THR A 125 29.90 -21.34 16.85
N PRO A 126 28.95 -21.11 15.93
CA PRO A 126 27.74 -20.36 16.26
C PRO A 126 26.83 -21.21 17.15
N PRO A 127 26.26 -20.70 18.27
CA PRO A 127 25.15 -21.38 18.89
C PRO A 127 23.96 -21.34 17.92
N ALA A 128 23.52 -22.54 17.54
CA ALA A 128 22.40 -22.78 16.65
C ALA A 128 21.14 -22.04 17.12
N SER A 129 20.42 -21.50 16.13
CA SER A 129 19.10 -20.90 16.29
C SER A 129 18.17 -21.82 17.08
N ALA A 130 17.62 -21.33 18.18
CA ALA A 130 16.51 -21.96 18.86
C ALA A 130 15.31 -21.98 17.91
N HIS A 131 15.06 -23.14 17.30
CA HIS A 131 13.81 -23.45 16.62
C HIS A 131 12.66 -23.36 17.63
N VAL A 132 11.94 -22.24 17.60
CA VAL A 132 10.60 -22.17 18.18
C VAL A 132 9.68 -22.98 17.27
N LYS A 133 9.33 -24.18 17.74
CA LYS A 133 8.34 -25.06 17.11
C LYS A 133 6.96 -24.42 17.28
N LEU A 134 6.55 -23.55 16.35
CA LEU A 134 5.14 -23.16 16.24
C LEU A 134 4.35 -24.41 15.85
N GLN A 135 3.63 -24.97 16.81
CA GLN A 135 2.63 -26.00 16.55
C GLN A 135 1.50 -25.37 15.75
N LEU A 136 1.45 -25.73 14.47
CA LEU A 136 0.32 -25.56 13.58
C LEU A 136 -0.84 -26.43 14.10
N SER A 137 -1.75 -25.84 14.87
CA SER A 137 -3.05 -26.45 15.15
C SER A 137 -4.00 -26.15 13.98
N THR A 138 -4.07 -27.09 13.04
CA THR A 138 -5.16 -27.22 12.07
C THR A 138 -6.49 -27.40 12.82
N PRO A 139 -7.50 -26.53 12.62
CA PRO A 139 -8.86 -26.89 13.00
C PRO A 139 -9.40 -27.86 11.95
N GLU A 140 -9.78 -29.05 12.41
CA GLU A 140 -10.49 -30.06 11.64
C GLU A 140 -11.72 -29.49 10.94
N ARG A 141 -11.87 -29.84 9.68
CA ARG A 141 -13.08 -29.63 8.89
C ARG A 141 -14.02 -30.81 9.19
N PRO A 142 -15.20 -30.62 9.80
CA PRO A 142 -16.17 -31.71 9.91
C PRO A 142 -16.67 -32.09 8.51
N SER A 143 -16.42 -33.34 8.15
CA SER A 143 -16.94 -34.04 6.97
C SER A 143 -18.46 -34.18 7.10
N SER A 144 -19.23 -33.41 6.35
CA SER A 144 -20.66 -33.68 6.17
C SER A 144 -20.79 -34.75 5.08
N ALA A 145 -20.94 -36.00 5.52
CA ALA A 145 -21.38 -37.10 4.70
C ALA A 145 -22.71 -36.75 4.02
N VAL A 146 -22.76 -36.96 2.71
CA VAL A 146 -23.99 -36.97 1.91
C VAL A 146 -24.60 -38.37 2.08
N PRO A 147 -25.83 -38.51 2.62
CA PRO A 147 -26.58 -39.75 2.43
C PRO A 147 -27.31 -39.68 1.09
N SER A 148 -26.91 -40.54 0.16
CA SER A 148 -27.79 -40.97 -0.93
C SER A 148 -28.93 -41.78 -0.34
N GLU A 149 -30.15 -41.25 -0.41
CA GLU A 149 -31.35 -42.09 -0.32
C GLU A 149 -31.98 -42.23 -1.70
N HIS A 150 -31.86 -43.46 -2.19
CA HIS A 150 -32.78 -44.07 -3.13
C HIS A 150 -34.09 -44.34 -2.37
N GLU A 151 -35.19 -43.67 -2.74
CA GLU A 151 -36.52 -44.25 -2.50
C GLU A 151 -37.56 -43.73 -3.52
N GLN A 152 -37.88 -44.65 -4.45
CA GLN A 152 -39.20 -44.97 -5.00
C GLN A 152 -40.25 -43.84 -5.15
N LEU A 153 -40.55 -43.49 -6.40
CA LEU A 153 -41.84 -43.74 -7.08
C LEU A 153 -41.67 -43.59 -8.59
#